data_AF-A0A970NE42-F1
#
_entry.id   AF-A0A970NE42-F1
#
_cell.length_a   1.000
_cell.length_b   1.000
_cell.length_c   1.000
_cell.angle_alpha   90.00
_cell.angle_beta   90.00
_cell.angle_gamma   90.00
#
_symmetry.space_group_name_H-M   'P 1'
#
loop_
_entity.id
_entity.type
_entity.pdbx_description
1 polymer ?
#
loop_
_entity_poly.entity_id
_entity_poly.type
_entity_poly.pdbx_seq_one_letter_code
_entity_poly.pdbx_strand_id
1 'polypeptide(L)'
;MRKLSQRILFMLAGDAILIIAAYFFAVSLRFDGEIPPQFMGALLYLIPFIVTANLGFLLAFKLYGRVWEYASWEELFSIIKAATSGSILVFAFIELLQLRSLPRSVYIMGWLFTIVLLGISRLWWRINRDYLNRNHQQGTRVLIVGAGSAGAMLAKE
;
A
#
# COMPACT_ATOMS: atom_id res chain seq x y z
N MET A 1 16.29 3.47 16.40
CA MET A 1 15.80 2.18 15.86
C MET A 1 14.33 1.88 16.19
N ARG A 2 13.84 2.00 17.44
CA ARG A 2 12.41 1.75 17.82
C ARG A 2 11.36 2.53 16.99
N LYS A 3 11.59 3.81 16.71
CA LYS A 3 10.62 4.66 15.95
C LYS A 3 10.44 4.24 14.48
N LEU A 4 11.45 3.63 13.86
CA LEU A 4 11.39 3.18 12.47
C LEU A 4 10.57 1.88 12.36
N SER A 5 10.77 0.95 13.30
CA SER A 5 10.01 -0.31 13.39
C SER A 5 8.52 -0.07 13.66
N GLN A 6 8.16 0.89 14.52
CA GLN A 6 6.75 1.21 14.80
C GLN A 6 6.01 1.77 13.58
N ARG A 7 6.66 2.61 12.77
CA ARG A 7 6.07 3.14 11.53
C ARG A 7 5.83 2.03 10.50
N ILE A 8 6.81 1.15 10.33
CA ILE A 8 6.70 0.00 9.42
C ILE A 8 5.59 -0.94 9.89
N LEU A 9 5.48 -1.21 11.19
CA LEU A 9 4.42 -2.04 11.76
C LEU A 9 3.02 -1.47 11.50
N PHE A 10 2.85 -0.15 11.67
CA PHE A 10 1.58 0.51 11.38
C PHE A 10 1.21 0.43 9.90
N MET A 11 2.19 0.63 9.00
CA MET A 11 1.98 0.47 7.57
C MET A 11 1.62 -0.97 7.18
N LEU A 12 2.32 -1.96 7.74
CA LEU A 12 2.00 -3.38 7.52
C LEU A 12 0.59 -3.74 7.99
N ALA A 13 0.18 -3.25 9.16
CA ALA A 13 -1.16 -3.47 9.68
C ALA A 13 -2.22 -2.83 8.77
N GLY A 14 -1.97 -1.60 8.29
CA GLY A 14 -2.84 -0.93 7.32
C GLY A 14 -2.95 -1.72 6.00
N ASP A 15 -1.82 -2.17 5.46
CA ASP A 15 -1.78 -2.95 4.23
C ASP A 15 -2.50 -4.30 4.39
N ALA A 16 -2.39 -4.95 5.55
CA ALA A 16 -3.14 -6.16 5.88
C ALA A 16 -4.65 -5.94 5.84
N ILE A 17 -5.12 -4.85 6.46
CA ILE A 17 -6.55 -4.48 6.47
C ILE A 17 -7.03 -4.21 5.04
N LEU A 18 -6.23 -3.52 4.22
CA LEU A 18 -6.56 -3.24 2.82
C LEU A 18 -6.65 -4.51 1.98
N ILE A 19 -5.74 -5.46 2.17
CA ILE A 19 -5.78 -6.77 1.48
C ILE A 19 -7.05 -7.53 1.89
N ILE A 20 -7.38 -7.56 3.19
CA ILE A 20 -8.61 -8.19 3.68
C ILE A 20 -9.83 -7.54 3.03
N ALA A 21 -9.92 -6.20 3.07
CA ALA A 21 -10.99 -5.44 2.46
C ALA A 21 -11.12 -5.71 0.95
N ALA A 22 -9.99 -5.80 0.23
CA ALA A 22 -9.95 -6.11 -1.19
C ALA A 22 -10.67 -7.43 -1.52
N TYR A 23 -10.40 -8.48 -0.74
CA TYR A 23 -11.01 -9.79 -0.96
C TYR A 23 -12.47 -9.85 -0.50
N PHE A 24 -12.85 -9.12 0.54
CA PHE A 24 -14.26 -8.95 0.89
C PHE A 24 -15.02 -8.23 -0.23
N PHE A 25 -14.49 -7.14 -0.78
CA PHE A 25 -15.08 -6.46 -1.95
C PHE A 25 -15.17 -7.38 -3.16
N ALA A 26 -14.14 -8.17 -3.44
CA ALA A 26 -14.14 -9.14 -4.54
C ALA A 26 -15.27 -10.16 -4.41
N VAL A 27 -15.47 -10.73 -3.21
CA VAL A 27 -16.53 -11.72 -2.97
C VAL A 27 -17.91 -11.06 -3.01
N SER A 28 -18.08 -9.88 -2.39
CA SER A 28 -19.34 -9.14 -2.43
C SER A 28 -19.74 -8.79 -3.87
N LEU A 29 -18.80 -8.32 -4.70
CA LEU A 29 -19.07 -8.01 -6.10
C LEU A 29 -19.36 -9.26 -6.94
N ARG A 30 -18.74 -10.40 -6.59
CA ARG A 30 -18.94 -11.66 -7.33
C ARG A 30 -20.33 -12.26 -7.13
N PHE A 31 -20.92 -12.08 -5.95
CA PHE A 31 -22.20 -12.66 -5.57
C PHE A 31 -23.30 -11.60 -5.40
N ASP A 32 -23.10 -10.39 -5.94
CA ASP A 32 -24.05 -9.28 -5.86
C ASP A 32 -24.51 -8.98 -4.40
N GLY A 33 -23.63 -9.20 -3.43
CA GLY A 33 -23.89 -9.03 -1.99
C GLY A 33 -24.45 -10.27 -1.26
N GLU A 34 -24.99 -11.25 -1.97
CA GLU A 34 -25.55 -12.48 -1.38
C GLU A 34 -24.55 -13.63 -1.38
N ILE A 35 -23.59 -13.57 -0.45
CA ILE A 35 -22.47 -14.53 -0.39
C ILE A 35 -22.94 -15.86 0.24
N PRO A 36 -22.89 -16.99 -0.50
CA PRO A 36 -23.23 -18.29 0.09
C PRO A 36 -22.29 -18.65 1.26
N PRO A 37 -22.79 -19.25 2.36
CA PRO A 37 -22.00 -19.53 3.56
C PRO A 37 -20.74 -20.36 3.31
N GLN A 38 -20.79 -21.27 2.32
CA GLN A 38 -19.65 -22.09 1.91
C GLN A 38 -18.46 -21.25 1.39
N PHE A 39 -18.73 -20.17 0.64
CA PHE A 39 -17.70 -19.28 0.12
C PHE A 39 -17.22 -18.30 1.18
N MET A 40 -18.08 -17.86 2.09
CA MET A 40 -17.66 -17.07 3.26
C MET A 40 -16.72 -17.87 4.15
N GLY A 41 -17.03 -19.13 4.44
CA GLY A 41 -16.15 -20.02 5.21
C GLY A 41 -14.83 -20.31 4.51
N ALA A 42 -14.84 -20.46 3.18
CA ALA A 42 -13.61 -20.60 2.39
C ALA A 42 -12.77 -19.31 2.44
N LEU A 43 -13.39 -18.13 2.31
CA LEU A 43 -12.71 -16.85 2.40
C LEU A 43 -12.02 -16.68 3.76
N LEU A 44 -12.74 -16.89 4.87
CA LEU A 44 -12.18 -16.75 6.21
C LEU A 44 -11.01 -17.71 6.45
N TYR A 45 -11.07 -18.92 5.89
CA TYR A 45 -9.97 -19.89 5.97
C TYR A 45 -8.75 -19.46 5.14
N LEU A 46 -8.97 -18.85 3.97
CA LEU A 46 -7.90 -18.45 3.05
C LEU A 46 -7.27 -17.08 3.38
N ILE A 47 -7.99 -16.19 4.08
CA ILE A 47 -7.53 -14.84 4.41
C ILE A 47 -6.12 -14.83 5.05
N PRO A 48 -5.83 -15.66 6.07
CA PRO A 48 -4.49 -15.66 6.68
C PRO A 48 -3.40 -15.95 5.66
N PHE A 49 -3.61 -16.93 4.77
CA PHE A 49 -2.65 -17.29 3.73
C PHE A 49 -2.48 -16.16 2.71
N ILE A 50 -3.59 -15.55 2.27
CA ILE A 50 -3.60 -14.42 1.34
C ILE A 50 -2.80 -13.25 1.90
N VAL A 51 -3.07 -12.88 3.16
CA VAL A 51 -2.45 -11.74 3.83
C VAL A 51 -0.97 -12.00 4.05
N THR A 52 -0.60 -13.16 4.62
CA THR A 52 0.81 -13.48 4.89
C THR A 52 1.63 -13.53 3.60
N ALA A 53 1.10 -14.13 2.53
CA ALA A 53 1.81 -14.17 1.24
C ALA A 53 2.03 -12.76 0.67
N ASN A 54 0.97 -11.95 0.58
CA ASN A 54 1.07 -10.60 0.02
C ASN A 54 1.98 -9.70 0.87
N LEU A 55 1.85 -9.71 2.19
CA LEU A 55 2.74 -8.94 3.08
C LEU A 55 4.19 -9.40 2.97
N GLY A 56 4.44 -10.71 2.86
CA GLY A 56 5.77 -11.27 2.65
C GLY A 56 6.43 -10.72 1.38
N PHE A 57 5.70 -10.66 0.27
CA PHE A 57 6.20 -10.05 -0.96
C PHE A 57 6.35 -8.53 -0.86
N LEU A 58 5.40 -7.81 -0.25
CA LEU A 58 5.55 -6.36 -0.04
C LEU A 58 6.82 -6.02 0.76
N LEU A 59 7.16 -6.84 1.75
CA LEU A 59 8.42 -6.75 2.49
C LEU A 59 9.63 -7.09 1.62
N ALA A 60 9.57 -8.18 0.84
CA ALA A 60 10.66 -8.64 -0.02
C ALA A 60 11.02 -7.62 -1.12
N PHE A 61 10.02 -6.95 -1.70
CA PHE A 61 10.21 -5.87 -2.67
C PHE A 61 10.67 -4.54 -2.04
N LYS A 62 10.98 -4.54 -0.73
CA LYS A 62 11.53 -3.40 0.03
C LYS A 62 10.67 -2.14 -0.02
N LEU A 63 9.34 -2.32 -0.10
CA LEU A 63 8.37 -1.24 -0.23
C LEU A 63 8.29 -0.30 0.99
N TYR A 64 8.95 -0.67 2.10
CA TYR A 64 8.98 0.08 3.36
C TYR A 64 10.32 0.73 3.68
N GLY A 65 11.37 0.49 2.87
CA GLY A 65 12.74 0.91 3.16
C GLY A 65 13.36 1.93 2.20
N ARG A 66 12.76 2.17 1.02
CA ARG A 66 13.36 3.02 -0.01
C ARG A 66 13.00 4.48 0.24
N VAL A 67 14.00 5.34 0.43
CA VAL A 67 13.85 6.79 0.66
C VAL A 67 13.13 7.43 -0.54
N TRP A 68 12.04 8.13 -0.24
CA TRP A 68 10.93 8.53 -1.12
C TRP A 68 11.22 9.67 -2.12
N GLU A 69 12.44 9.76 -2.69
CA GLU A 69 12.83 10.99 -3.40
C GLU A 69 12.57 10.95 -4.92
N TYR A 70 12.51 9.77 -5.56
CA TYR A 70 12.28 9.64 -7.01
C TYR A 70 11.32 8.51 -7.44
N ALA A 71 10.55 7.94 -6.50
CA ALA A 71 9.94 6.61 -6.65
C ALA A 71 8.51 6.55 -7.22
N SER A 72 7.91 7.62 -7.77
CA SER A 72 6.47 7.63 -8.10
C SER A 72 6.02 6.45 -9.00
N TRP A 73 6.74 6.19 -10.09
CA TRP A 73 6.43 5.09 -11.00
C TRP A 73 7.00 3.77 -10.50
N GLU A 74 8.22 3.78 -9.96
CA GLU A 74 8.87 2.57 -9.46
C GLU A 74 8.15 1.92 -8.28
N GLU A 75 7.54 2.72 -7.40
CA GLU A 75 6.77 2.25 -6.26
C GLU A 75 5.50 1.54 -6.73
N LEU A 76 4.78 2.12 -7.69
CA LEU A 76 3.60 1.49 -8.28
C LEU A 76 3.95 0.16 -8.96
N PHE A 77 5.03 0.12 -9.75
CA PHE A 77 5.52 -1.12 -10.35
C PHE A 77 5.93 -2.15 -9.30
N SER A 78 6.49 -1.70 -8.18
CA SER A 78 6.88 -2.60 -7.08
C SER A 78 5.65 -3.17 -6.35
N ILE A 79 4.59 -2.38 -6.16
CA ILE A 79 3.29 -2.88 -5.66
C ILE A 79 2.71 -3.92 -6.61
N ILE A 80 2.67 -3.61 -7.92
CA ILE A 80 2.14 -4.53 -8.92
C ILE A 80 2.92 -5.84 -8.92
N LYS A 81 4.26 -5.78 -8.91
CA LYS A 81 5.11 -6.99 -8.85
C LYS A 81 4.86 -7.78 -7.56
N ALA A 82 4.86 -7.11 -6.41
CA ALA A 82 4.64 -7.76 -5.12
C ALA A 82 3.25 -8.42 -5.03
N ALA A 83 2.19 -7.71 -5.38
CA ALA A 83 0.82 -8.22 -5.36
C ALA A 83 0.64 -9.36 -6.37
N THR A 84 1.23 -9.23 -7.57
CA THR A 84 1.18 -10.30 -8.59
C THR A 84 1.90 -11.55 -8.12
N SER A 85 3.12 -11.43 -7.58
CA SER A 85 3.86 -12.57 -7.02
C SER A 85 3.11 -13.22 -5.84
N GLY A 86 2.52 -12.40 -4.95
CA GLY A 86 1.70 -12.88 -3.84
C GLY A 86 0.47 -13.64 -4.29
N SER A 87 -0.31 -13.07 -5.22
CA SER A 87 -1.51 -13.70 -5.76
C SER A 87 -1.21 -14.98 -6.54
N ILE A 88 -0.14 -15.01 -7.34
CA ILE A 88 0.30 -16.23 -8.04
C ILE A 88 0.67 -17.31 -7.04
N LEU A 89 1.43 -16.97 -6.00
CA LEU A 89 1.84 -17.93 -4.97
C LEU A 89 0.63 -18.50 -4.22
N VAL A 90 -0.32 -17.65 -3.84
CA VAL A 90 -1.57 -18.07 -3.20
C VAL A 90 -2.38 -18.99 -4.12
N PHE A 91 -2.55 -18.59 -5.39
CA PHE A 91 -3.30 -19.39 -6.37
C PHE A 91 -2.67 -20.76 -6.58
N ALA A 92 -1.35 -20.80 -6.79
CA ALA A 92 -0.61 -22.06 -6.96
C ALA A 92 -0.70 -22.95 -5.72
N PHE A 93 -0.60 -22.37 -4.51
CA PHE A 93 -0.69 -23.11 -3.26
C PHE A 93 -2.06 -23.75 -3.06
N ILE A 94 -3.14 -23.03 -3.39
CA ILE A 94 -4.51 -23.51 -3.26
C ILE A 94 -4.81 -24.63 -4.25
N GLU A 95 -4.42 -24.47 -5.52
CA GLU A 95 -4.64 -25.47 -6.56
C GLU A 95 -3.79 -26.74 -6.29
N LEU A 96 -2.55 -26.60 -5.84
CA LEU A 96 -1.68 -27.75 -5.53
C LEU A 96 -2.17 -28.58 -4.34
N LEU A 97 -2.71 -27.92 -3.32
CA LEU A 97 -3.17 -28.58 -2.09
C LEU A 97 -4.67 -28.94 -2.11
N GLN A 98 -5.36 -28.68 -3.22
CA GLN A 98 -6.81 -28.90 -3.38
C GLN A 98 -7.62 -28.33 -2.20
N LEU A 99 -7.19 -27.19 -1.66
CA LEU A 99 -7.85 -26.54 -0.54
C LEU A 99 -9.20 -25.98 -0.98
N ARG A 100 -10.10 -25.72 -0.02
CA ARG A 100 -11.40 -25.06 -0.26
C ARG A 100 -11.23 -23.90 -1.23
N SER A 101 -11.77 -24.06 -2.44
CA SER A 101 -11.52 -23.15 -3.54
C SER A 101 -12.62 -22.09 -3.61
N LEU A 102 -12.20 -20.83 -3.75
CA LEU A 102 -13.10 -19.76 -4.17
C LEU A 102 -13.26 -19.82 -5.70
N PRO A 103 -14.32 -19.23 -6.27
CA PRO A 103 -14.41 -19.06 -7.72
C PRO A 103 -13.17 -18.34 -8.24
N ARG A 104 -12.60 -18.81 -9.36
CA ARG A 104 -11.36 -18.26 -9.95
C ARG A 104 -11.42 -16.74 -10.17
N SER A 105 -12.61 -16.23 -10.50
CA SER A 105 -12.88 -14.80 -10.65
C SER A 105 -12.60 -13.98 -9.38
N VAL A 106 -12.83 -14.54 -8.18
CA VAL A 106 -12.58 -13.85 -6.90
C VAL A 106 -11.09 -13.60 -6.70
N TYR A 107 -10.21 -14.55 -7.08
CA TYR A 107 -8.77 -14.34 -6.95
C TYR A 107 -8.28 -13.23 -7.87
N ILE A 108 -8.81 -13.15 -9.10
CA ILE A 108 -8.46 -12.09 -10.07
C ILE A 108 -8.98 -10.73 -9.57
N MET A 109 -10.23 -10.66 -9.12
CA MET A 109 -10.81 -9.44 -8.58
C MET A 109 -10.08 -8.99 -7.30
N GLY A 110 -9.79 -9.91 -6.39
CA GLY A 110 -9.05 -9.63 -5.16
C GLY A 110 -7.63 -9.12 -5.43
N TRP A 111 -6.94 -9.69 -6.41
CA TRP A 111 -5.64 -9.18 -6.89
C TRP A 111 -5.74 -7.76 -7.43
N LEU A 112 -6.70 -7.48 -8.31
CA LEU A 112 -6.93 -6.13 -8.86
C LEU A 112 -7.24 -5.12 -7.75
N PHE A 113 -8.17 -5.44 -6.84
CA PHE A 113 -8.51 -4.56 -5.73
C PHE A 113 -7.35 -4.35 -4.77
N THR A 114 -6.50 -5.35 -4.56
CA THR A 114 -5.29 -5.22 -3.74
C THR A 114 -4.34 -4.18 -4.34
N ILE A 115 -4.07 -4.25 -5.66
CA ILE A 115 -3.23 -3.26 -6.34
C ILE A 115 -3.83 -1.85 -6.22
N VAL A 116 -5.13 -1.72 -6.48
CA VAL A 116 -5.82 -0.42 -6.47
C VAL A 116 -5.84 0.18 -5.05
N LEU A 117 -6.23 -0.60 -4.03
CA LEU A 117 -6.34 -0.10 -2.66
C LEU A 117 -4.97 0.25 -2.07
N LEU A 118 -3.95 -0.58 -2.27
CA LEU A 118 -2.58 -0.26 -1.83
C LEU A 118 -2.01 0.95 -2.56
N GLY A 119 -2.26 1.06 -3.88
CA GLY A 119 -1.86 2.20 -4.68
C GLY A 119 -2.50 3.50 -4.21
N ILE A 120 -3.83 3.51 -4.01
CA ILE A 120 -4.57 4.68 -3.51
C ILE A 120 -4.09 5.06 -2.10
N SER A 121 -3.92 4.10 -1.19
CA SER A 121 -3.48 4.36 0.18
C SER A 121 -2.12 5.08 0.22
N ARG A 122 -1.17 4.67 -0.63
CA ARG A 122 0.16 5.31 -0.73
C ARG A 122 0.11 6.68 -1.37
N LEU A 123 -0.67 6.84 -2.44
CA LEU A 123 -0.89 8.16 -3.06
C LEU A 123 -1.53 9.13 -2.06
N TRP A 124 -2.52 8.67 -1.29
CA TRP A 124 -3.18 9.46 -0.26
C TRP A 124 -2.21 9.90 0.84
N TRP A 125 -1.42 8.97 1.37
CA TRP A 125 -0.40 9.27 2.37
C TRP A 125 0.60 10.31 1.87
N ARG A 126 1.02 10.19 0.60
CA ARG A 126 1.94 11.13 -0.03
C ARG A 126 1.36 12.52 -0.16
N ILE A 127 0.16 12.63 -0.75
CA ILE A 127 -0.53 13.90 -0.95
C ILE A 127 -0.65 14.60 0.41
N ASN A 128 -1.15 13.88 1.43
CA ASN A 128 -1.31 14.46 2.75
C ASN A 128 0.03 14.94 3.37
N ARG A 129 1.11 14.18 3.19
CA ARG A 129 2.46 14.58 3.63
C ARG A 129 2.97 15.82 2.88
N ASP A 130 2.81 15.87 1.57
CA ASP A 130 3.26 16.99 0.74
C ASP A 130 2.45 18.27 1.07
N TYR A 131 1.15 18.15 1.32
CA TYR A 131 0.31 19.24 1.81
C TYR A 131 0.73 19.73 3.20
N LEU A 132 0.98 18.81 4.16
CA LEU A 132 1.47 19.19 5.49
C LEU A 132 2.83 19.87 5.44
N ASN A 133 3.77 19.36 4.64
CA ASN A 133 5.10 19.94 4.50
C ASN A 133 5.05 21.32 3.85
N ARG A 134 4.20 21.53 2.84
CA ARG A 134 3.99 22.86 2.25
C ARG A 134 3.45 23.87 3.27
N ASN A 135 2.61 23.43 4.20
CA ASN A 135 2.10 24.30 5.26
C ASN A 135 3.15 24.62 6.34
N HIS A 136 4.14 23.73 6.54
CA HIS A 136 5.30 23.96 7.40
C HIS A 136 6.45 24.70 6.70
N GLN A 137 6.41 24.84 5.37
CA GLN A 137 7.28 25.72 4.58
C GLN A 137 6.78 27.18 4.59
N GLN A 138 6.06 27.60 5.64
CA GLN A 138 6.14 29.00 6.05
C GLN A 138 7.55 29.24 6.57
N GLY A 139 8.49 29.44 5.64
CA GLY A 139 9.82 29.93 5.95
C GLY A 139 9.68 31.13 6.89
N THR A 140 10.47 31.15 7.95
CA THR A 140 10.43 32.24 8.92
C THR A 140 10.63 33.55 8.14
N ARG A 141 9.68 34.49 8.24
CA ARG A 141 9.83 35.79 7.57
C ARG A 141 10.99 36.52 8.25
N VAL A 142 12.16 36.53 7.61
CA VAL A 142 13.34 37.25 8.10
C VAL A 142 13.35 38.64 7.47
N LEU A 143 13.40 39.67 8.30
CA LEU A 143 13.61 41.04 7.87
C LEU A 143 15.11 41.34 7.93
N ILE A 144 15.74 41.61 6.77
CA ILE A 144 17.14 42.02 6.71
C ILE A 144 17.20 43.53 6.88
N VAL A 145 17.69 44.00 8.03
CA VAL A 145 17.90 45.43 8.29
C VAL A 145 19.33 45.79 7.91
N GLY A 146 19.50 46.79 7.02
CA GLY A 146 20.82 47.17 6.51
C GLY A 146 21.28 46.37 5.28
N ALA A 147 20.35 45.94 4.43
CA ALA A 147 20.68 45.27 3.18
C ALA A 147 21.29 46.25 2.15
N GLY A 148 22.60 46.49 2.25
CA GLY A 148 23.38 47.03 1.14
C GLY A 148 23.50 46.01 -0.01
N SER A 149 24.44 46.21 -0.93
CA SER A 149 24.67 45.29 -2.05
C SER A 149 24.86 43.83 -1.63
N ALA A 150 25.55 43.58 -0.51
CA ALA A 150 25.76 42.24 0.04
C ALA A 150 24.47 41.57 0.56
N GLY A 151 23.59 42.35 1.20
CA GLY A 151 22.30 41.84 1.71
C GLY A 151 21.30 41.55 0.60
N ALA A 152 21.32 42.35 -0.48
CA ALA A 152 20.50 42.10 -1.67
C ALA A 152 20.95 40.86 -2.45
N MET A 153 22.25 40.55 -2.45
CA MET A 153 22.79 39.35 -3.09
C MET A 153 22.40 38.08 -2.32
N LEU A 154 22.50 38.11 -0.99
CA LEU A 154 22.07 37.02 -0.09
C LEU A 154 20.56 36.76 -0.10
N ALA A 155 19.73 37.77 -0.37
CA ALA A 155 18.28 37.60 -0.49
C ALA A 155 17.85 36.98 -1.83
N LYS A 156 18.76 36.92 -2.80
CA LYS A 156 18.51 36.43 -4.16
C LYS A 156 18.95 34.97 -4.36
N GLU A 157 19.81 34.47 -3.48
CA GLU A 157 20.11 33.04 -3.31
C GLU A 157 19.12 32.36 -2.37
#